data_AF-A0A3D5CTD6-F1
#
_entry.id   AF-A0A3D5CTD6-F1
#
_cell.length_a   1.000
_cell.length_b   1.000
_cell.length_c   1.000
_cell.angle_alpha   90.00
_cell.angle_beta   90.00
_cell.angle_gamma   90.00
#
_symmetry.space_group_name_H-M   'P 1'
#
loop_
_entity.id
_entity.type
_entity.pdbx_description
1 polymer ?
#
loop_
_entity_poly.entity_id
_entity_poly.type
_entity_poly.pdbx_seq_one_letter_code
_entity_poly.pdbx_strand_id
1 'polypeptide(L)'
;MTKIPLRPENERFTDEQWQAIFDQGDNLLVSASAGSGKTTVLVRRVIEKLKMGFNIDELLIVTFTEAAAKEMKERIQEALQEAVNSESDPARQQHFTKQLILLPSANISTLHAFCLTVIRRFYYLIDIDPVFRMLTDETETILMKEDVWDELREACYSEEREEFFQLTMNFSNDRSDDGLTNLVFSLYEFARANPDPKRWLDQLVDNYRLDDGLAHSPLYQEQLRPLLLTDMAQSVQLYEEMVGLAQEEGLEKMLEQVAGEKEQVQRIYDHLLQDQLPEAYTGLETLTFTTFKSSRKAELKERSAEVKNLRDQAKKIIQKIGKTYFPISPEQLTERTKKAAVLVEELTNVTKRFMDGFSQRKREKGVVDFNDLEHLALRILTTQTEESWLPSEASKLYRKQFKEVMVDEYQDINQ
;
A
#
# COMPACT_ATOMS: atom_id res chain seq x y z
N MET A 1 4.24 14.24 -28.57
CA MET A 1 3.03 15.01 -28.27
C MET A 1 1.97 14.70 -29.30
N THR A 2 1.04 13.83 -28.93
CA THR A 2 -0.14 13.49 -29.74
C THR A 2 -0.96 14.75 -29.93
N LYS A 3 -1.33 15.10 -31.17
CA LYS A 3 -2.15 16.30 -31.43
C LYS A 3 -3.58 15.99 -30.99
N ILE A 4 -3.96 16.47 -29.81
CA ILE A 4 -5.34 16.45 -29.33
C ILE A 4 -6.18 17.31 -30.30
N PRO A 5 -7.31 16.80 -30.82
CA PRO A 5 -8.17 17.58 -31.70
C PRO A 5 -8.72 18.80 -30.94
N LEU A 6 -8.94 19.91 -31.65
CA LEU A 6 -9.56 21.09 -31.04
C LEU A 6 -10.98 20.75 -30.57
N ARG A 7 -11.30 21.10 -29.33
CA ARG A 7 -12.65 20.93 -28.78
C ARG A 7 -13.64 21.85 -29.52
N PRO A 8 -14.74 21.32 -30.07
CA PRO A 8 -15.79 22.15 -30.66
C PRO A 8 -16.48 23.03 -29.61
N GLU A 9 -16.89 24.26 -29.97
CA GLU A 9 -17.55 25.20 -29.05
C GLU A 9 -18.87 24.67 -28.45
N ASN A 10 -19.55 23.75 -29.14
CA ASN A 10 -20.81 23.15 -28.70
C ASN A 10 -20.65 21.76 -28.06
N GLU A 11 -19.43 21.37 -27.70
CA GLU A 11 -19.17 20.07 -27.09
C GLU A 11 -19.58 20.04 -25.61
N ARG A 12 -20.18 18.94 -25.17
CA ARG A 12 -20.70 18.79 -23.79
C ARG A 12 -19.61 18.48 -22.76
N PHE A 13 -18.41 18.12 -23.21
CA PHE A 13 -17.28 17.79 -22.36
C PHE A 13 -16.46 19.03 -22.00
N THR A 14 -15.95 19.10 -20.77
CA THR A 14 -14.97 20.12 -20.36
C THR A 14 -13.63 19.93 -21.09
N ASP A 15 -12.75 20.92 -21.02
CA ASP A 15 -11.42 20.80 -21.63
C ASP A 15 -10.62 19.63 -21.03
N GLU A 16 -10.72 19.39 -19.72
CA GLU A 16 -10.07 18.27 -19.04
C GLU A 16 -10.66 16.92 -19.44
N GLN A 17 -12.00 16.84 -19.58
CA GLN A 17 -12.66 15.62 -20.07
C GLN A 17 -12.30 15.33 -21.53
N TRP A 18 -12.24 16.37 -22.36
CA TRP A 18 -11.81 16.26 -23.75
C TRP A 18 -10.37 15.78 -23.87
N GLN A 19 -9.48 16.33 -23.04
CA GLN A 19 -8.11 15.82 -22.91
C GLN A 19 -8.11 14.35 -22.51
N ALA A 20 -8.85 13.96 -21.48
CA ALA A 20 -8.93 12.56 -21.05
C ALA A 20 -9.47 11.60 -22.13
N ILE A 21 -10.34 12.08 -23.03
CA ILE A 21 -10.86 11.27 -24.15
C ILE A 21 -9.80 11.05 -25.24
N PHE A 22 -9.01 12.07 -25.56
CA PHE A 22 -8.14 12.05 -26.75
C PHE A 22 -6.66 11.88 -26.46
N ASP A 23 -6.22 12.00 -25.21
CA ASP A 23 -4.81 11.87 -24.87
C ASP A 23 -4.29 10.44 -25.12
N GLN A 24 -3.05 10.31 -25.61
CA GLN A 24 -2.45 9.03 -26.00
C GLN A 24 -0.93 9.05 -25.86
N GLY A 25 -0.33 7.87 -25.75
CA GLY A 25 1.12 7.65 -25.86
C GLY A 25 1.76 7.24 -24.54
N ASP A 26 1.14 7.58 -23.41
CA ASP A 26 1.63 7.30 -22.06
C ASP A 26 0.49 6.83 -21.14
N ASN A 27 0.84 6.39 -19.93
CA ASN A 27 -0.13 6.05 -18.89
C ASN A 27 -0.85 7.32 -18.40
N LEU A 28 -2.18 7.31 -18.41
CA LEU A 28 -3.02 8.42 -18.00
C LEU A 28 -3.74 8.10 -16.69
N LEU A 29 -3.55 8.93 -15.65
CA LEU A 29 -4.33 8.89 -14.43
C LEU A 29 -5.33 10.05 -14.41
N VAL A 30 -6.63 9.73 -14.36
CA VAL A 30 -7.71 10.72 -14.31
C VAL A 30 -8.27 10.78 -12.89
N SER A 31 -7.89 11.80 -12.12
CA SER A 31 -8.48 12.07 -10.80
C SER A 31 -9.71 12.94 -10.94
N ALA A 32 -10.87 12.45 -10.52
CA ALA A 32 -12.11 13.21 -10.59
C ALA A 32 -13.10 12.84 -9.47
N SER A 33 -13.75 13.86 -8.91
CA SER A 33 -14.76 13.73 -7.84
C SER A 33 -15.95 12.86 -8.25
N ALA A 34 -16.76 12.40 -7.29
CA ALA A 34 -18.03 11.75 -7.57
C ALA A 34 -18.93 12.64 -8.45
N GLY A 35 -19.66 12.05 -9.40
CA GLY A 35 -20.56 12.78 -10.30
C GLY A 35 -19.89 13.57 -11.44
N SER A 36 -18.55 13.54 -11.57
CA SER A 36 -17.81 14.23 -12.64
C SER A 36 -17.93 13.61 -14.04
N GLY A 37 -18.73 12.55 -14.20
CA GLY A 37 -18.94 11.88 -15.49
C GLY A 37 -17.81 10.96 -15.94
N LYS A 38 -16.99 10.42 -15.02
CA LYS A 38 -15.86 9.50 -15.31
C LYS A 38 -16.24 8.38 -16.29
N THR A 39 -17.32 7.65 -15.99
CA THR A 39 -17.81 6.57 -16.85
C THR A 39 -18.21 7.07 -18.23
N THR A 40 -18.83 8.26 -18.33
CA THR A 40 -19.19 8.87 -19.63
C THR A 40 -17.95 9.24 -20.45
N VAL A 41 -16.91 9.75 -19.80
CA VAL A 41 -15.60 10.03 -20.43
C VAL A 41 -14.97 8.75 -20.94
N LEU A 42 -14.95 7.68 -20.14
CA LEU A 42 -14.40 6.37 -20.51
C LEU A 42 -15.16 5.75 -21.68
N VAL A 43 -16.49 5.73 -21.63
CA VAL A 43 -17.35 5.26 -22.75
C VAL A 43 -17.05 6.07 -24.01
N ARG A 44 -16.97 7.40 -23.92
CA ARG A 44 -16.64 8.23 -25.09
C ARG A 44 -15.26 7.91 -25.64
N ARG A 45 -14.26 7.72 -24.77
CA ARG A 45 -12.90 7.30 -25.16
C ARG A 45 -12.92 5.99 -25.93
N VAL A 46 -13.68 4.98 -25.48
CA VAL A 46 -13.86 3.72 -26.21
C VAL A 46 -14.38 3.98 -27.63
N ILE A 47 -15.45 4.76 -27.78
CA ILE A 47 -16.02 5.08 -29.10
C ILE A 47 -15.01 5.80 -30.00
N GLU A 48 -14.23 6.75 -29.47
CA GLU A 48 -13.19 7.43 -30.23
C GLU A 48 -12.06 6.47 -30.66
N LYS A 49 -11.69 5.48 -29.84
CA LYS A 49 -10.73 4.44 -30.25
C LYS A 49 -11.29 3.57 -31.37
N LEU A 50 -12.56 3.19 -31.29
CA LEU A 50 -13.22 2.44 -32.37
C LEU A 50 -13.30 3.25 -33.67
N LYS A 51 -13.53 4.57 -33.60
CA LYS A 51 -13.46 5.50 -34.76
C LYS A 51 -12.07 5.53 -35.39
N MET A 52 -11.02 5.36 -34.60
CA MET A 52 -9.63 5.24 -35.08
C MET A 52 -9.31 3.87 -35.68
N GLY A 53 -10.29 2.96 -35.79
CA GLY A 53 -10.15 1.64 -36.40
C GLY A 53 -9.76 0.52 -35.43
N PHE A 54 -9.78 0.78 -34.12
CA PHE A 54 -9.57 -0.28 -33.12
C PHE A 54 -10.79 -1.20 -33.11
N ASN A 55 -10.59 -2.46 -32.75
CA ASN A 55 -11.69 -3.37 -32.43
C ASN A 55 -11.91 -3.40 -30.91
N ILE A 56 -13.15 -3.65 -30.49
CA ILE A 56 -13.53 -3.65 -29.07
C ILE A 56 -12.83 -4.76 -28.27
N ASP A 57 -12.43 -5.86 -28.92
CA ASP A 57 -11.66 -6.97 -28.34
C ASP A 57 -10.16 -6.68 -28.19
N GLU A 58 -9.68 -5.56 -28.74
CA GLU A 58 -8.34 -4.99 -28.53
C GLU A 58 -8.31 -4.03 -27.33
N LEU A 59 -9.43 -3.84 -26.64
CA LEU A 59 -9.54 -3.04 -25.42
C LEU A 59 -9.81 -3.98 -24.23
N LEU A 60 -9.08 -3.77 -23.14
CA LEU A 60 -9.38 -4.38 -21.84
C LEU A 60 -9.95 -3.30 -20.93
N ILE A 61 -11.16 -3.51 -20.44
CA ILE A 61 -11.82 -2.59 -19.51
C ILE A 61 -12.16 -3.33 -18.22
N VAL A 62 -11.61 -2.84 -17.11
CA VAL A 62 -11.76 -3.43 -15.79
C VAL A 62 -12.58 -2.49 -14.91
N THR A 63 -13.57 -3.05 -14.20
CA THR A 63 -14.40 -2.35 -13.21
C THR A 63 -14.35 -3.04 -11.85
N PHE A 64 -14.81 -2.37 -10.79
CA PHE A 64 -14.86 -2.98 -9.45
C PHE A 64 -15.93 -4.06 -9.32
N THR A 65 -17.15 -3.82 -9.85
CA THR A 65 -18.28 -4.76 -9.72
C THR A 65 -18.76 -5.31 -11.06
N GLU A 66 -19.39 -6.49 -11.02
CA GLU A 66 -20.07 -7.08 -12.20
C GLU A 66 -21.23 -6.20 -12.70
N ALA A 67 -21.90 -5.47 -11.80
CA ALA A 67 -22.95 -4.51 -12.15
C ALA A 67 -22.37 -3.33 -12.95
N ALA A 68 -21.24 -2.78 -12.52
CA ALA A 68 -20.54 -1.70 -13.23
C ALA A 68 -20.03 -2.16 -14.60
N ALA A 69 -19.47 -3.37 -14.72
CA ALA A 69 -19.09 -3.95 -16.00
C ALA A 69 -20.29 -4.08 -16.95
N LYS A 70 -21.43 -4.56 -16.45
CA LYS A 70 -22.67 -4.69 -17.23
C LYS A 70 -23.19 -3.33 -17.67
N GLU A 71 -23.27 -2.37 -16.76
CA GLU A 71 -23.71 -0.99 -17.07
C GLU A 71 -22.79 -0.35 -18.12
N MET A 72 -21.48 -0.53 -17.99
CA MET A 72 -20.50 0.00 -18.94
C MET A 72 -20.71 -0.60 -20.34
N LYS A 73 -20.98 -1.90 -20.42
CA LYS A 73 -21.29 -2.60 -21.66
C LYS A 73 -22.57 -2.07 -22.32
N GLU A 74 -23.63 -1.85 -21.53
CA GLU A 74 -24.89 -1.26 -22.00
C GLU A 74 -24.67 0.15 -22.55
N ARG A 75 -23.93 1.01 -21.84
CA ARG A 75 -23.59 2.37 -22.29
C ARG A 75 -22.77 2.38 -23.58
N ILE A 76 -21.80 1.47 -23.72
CA ILE A 76 -21.02 1.31 -24.95
C ILE A 76 -21.92 0.84 -26.10
N GLN A 77 -22.85 -0.08 -25.84
CA GLN A 77 -23.80 -0.56 -26.84
C GLN A 77 -24.67 0.58 -27.38
N GLU A 78 -25.23 1.39 -26.50
CA GLU A 78 -26.05 2.56 -26.87
C GLU A 78 -25.24 3.56 -27.71
N ALA A 79 -24.04 3.91 -27.25
CA ALA A 79 -23.17 4.85 -27.95
C ALA A 79 -22.69 4.30 -29.32
N LEU A 80 -22.47 2.98 -29.43
CA LEU A 80 -22.17 2.34 -30.71
C LEU A 80 -23.36 2.36 -31.66
N GLN A 81 -24.58 2.12 -31.17
CA GLN A 81 -25.78 2.16 -31.99
C GLN A 81 -26.04 3.58 -32.53
N GLU A 82 -25.82 4.60 -31.71
CA GLU A 82 -25.87 5.99 -32.13
C GLU A 82 -24.79 6.29 -33.19
N ALA A 83 -23.56 5.79 -33.01
CA ALA A 83 -22.48 5.94 -33.98
C ALA A 83 -22.81 5.26 -35.33
N VAL A 84 -23.42 4.07 -35.33
CA VAL A 84 -23.88 3.39 -36.56
C VAL A 84 -24.93 4.24 -37.30
N ASN A 85 -25.88 4.82 -36.56
CA ASN A 85 -27.00 5.56 -37.14
C ASN A 85 -26.60 6.94 -37.68
N SER A 86 -25.57 7.55 -37.08
CA SER A 86 -25.09 8.90 -37.46
C SER A 86 -23.91 8.90 -38.44
N GLU A 87 -23.26 7.75 -38.63
CA GLU A 87 -22.12 7.64 -39.55
C GLU A 87 -22.57 7.63 -41.01
N SER A 88 -21.92 8.48 -41.82
CA SER A 88 -22.20 8.61 -43.26
C SER A 88 -21.22 7.84 -44.13
N ASP A 89 -20.02 7.53 -43.60
CA ASP A 89 -19.03 6.71 -44.30
C ASP A 89 -19.42 5.21 -44.20
N PRO A 90 -19.72 4.53 -45.32
CA PRO A 90 -20.12 3.12 -45.31
C PRO A 90 -19.08 2.19 -44.66
N ALA A 91 -17.78 2.50 -44.81
CA ALA A 91 -16.72 1.68 -44.26
C ALA A 91 -16.68 1.76 -42.72
N ARG A 92 -16.81 2.97 -42.16
CA ARG A 92 -16.87 3.17 -40.70
C ARG A 92 -18.18 2.67 -40.11
N GLN A 93 -19.30 2.84 -40.81
CA GLN A 93 -20.58 2.29 -40.38
C GLN A 93 -20.50 0.76 -40.27
N GLN A 94 -19.95 0.09 -41.30
CA GLN A 94 -19.73 -1.35 -41.27
C GLN A 94 -18.81 -1.78 -40.12
N HIS A 95 -17.75 -1.00 -39.85
CA HIS A 95 -16.87 -1.24 -38.71
C HIS A 95 -17.64 -1.20 -37.38
N PHE A 96 -18.43 -0.15 -37.11
CA PHE A 96 -19.23 -0.06 -35.88
C PHE A 96 -20.26 -1.19 -35.76
N THR A 97 -20.91 -1.58 -36.85
CA THR A 97 -21.81 -2.75 -36.85
C THR A 97 -21.07 -4.03 -36.46
N LYS A 98 -19.84 -4.22 -36.95
CA LYS A 98 -18.99 -5.34 -36.52
C LYS A 98 -18.66 -5.26 -35.02
N GLN A 99 -18.39 -4.07 -34.49
CA GLN A 99 -18.10 -3.89 -33.07
C GLN A 99 -19.29 -4.24 -32.17
N LEU A 100 -20.53 -3.92 -32.59
CA LEU A 100 -21.75 -4.35 -31.89
C LEU A 100 -21.86 -5.88 -31.78
N ILE A 101 -21.43 -6.61 -32.81
CA ILE A 101 -21.43 -8.09 -32.82
C ILE A 101 -20.36 -8.64 -31.85
N LEU A 102 -19.22 -7.95 -31.73
CA LEU A 102 -18.11 -8.36 -30.85
C LEU A 102 -18.31 -7.97 -29.38
N LEU A 103 -19.14 -6.95 -29.11
CA LEU A 103 -19.36 -6.41 -27.77
C LEU A 103 -19.76 -7.47 -26.72
N PRO A 104 -20.63 -8.46 -27.00
CA PRO A 104 -20.95 -9.53 -26.05
C PRO A 104 -19.73 -10.29 -25.52
N SER A 105 -18.69 -10.46 -26.33
CA SER A 105 -17.43 -11.14 -25.99
C SER A 105 -16.26 -10.20 -25.67
N ALA A 106 -16.50 -8.89 -25.62
CA ALA A 106 -15.46 -7.92 -25.29
C ALA A 106 -14.98 -8.10 -23.85
N ASN A 107 -13.71 -7.74 -23.60
CA ASN A 107 -13.08 -7.84 -22.28
C ASN A 107 -13.50 -6.64 -21.42
N ILE A 108 -14.76 -6.63 -20.99
CA ILE A 108 -15.36 -5.63 -20.09
C ILE A 108 -15.87 -6.40 -18.87
N SER A 109 -15.12 -6.39 -17.77
CA SER A 109 -15.39 -7.27 -16.64
C SER A 109 -14.78 -6.75 -15.34
N THR A 110 -15.02 -7.46 -14.24
CA THR A 110 -14.20 -7.30 -13.03
C THR A 110 -12.77 -7.81 -13.24
N LEU A 111 -11.85 -7.44 -12.33
CA LEU A 111 -10.48 -7.94 -12.34
C LEU A 111 -10.45 -9.46 -12.15
N HIS A 112 -11.26 -9.99 -11.21
CA HIS A 112 -11.34 -11.43 -10.94
C HIS A 112 -11.86 -12.22 -12.14
N ALA A 113 -12.87 -11.71 -12.85
CA ALA A 113 -13.38 -12.33 -14.07
C ALA A 113 -12.33 -12.36 -15.20
N PHE A 114 -11.51 -11.30 -15.31
CA PHE A 114 -10.38 -11.30 -16.23
C PHE A 114 -9.30 -12.30 -15.81
N CYS A 115 -8.94 -12.37 -14.52
CA CYS A 115 -8.00 -13.36 -14.00
C CYS A 115 -8.47 -14.80 -14.28
N LEU A 116 -9.76 -15.08 -14.09
CA LEU A 116 -10.37 -16.36 -14.43
C LEU A 116 -10.24 -16.68 -15.92
N THR A 117 -10.40 -15.68 -16.80
CA THR A 117 -10.20 -15.82 -18.25
C THR A 117 -8.75 -16.17 -18.59
N VAL A 118 -7.79 -15.51 -17.94
CA VAL A 118 -6.37 -15.81 -18.08
C VAL A 118 -6.07 -17.24 -17.64
N ILE A 119 -6.53 -17.65 -16.45
CA ILE A 119 -6.31 -19.00 -15.90
C ILE A 119 -6.89 -20.06 -16.83
N ARG A 120 -8.16 -19.92 -17.25
CA ARG A 120 -8.79 -20.90 -18.14
C ARG A 120 -8.10 -21.03 -19.50
N ARG A 121 -7.52 -19.93 -20.01
CA ARG A 121 -6.82 -19.93 -21.29
C ARG A 121 -5.41 -20.52 -21.20
N PHE A 122 -4.74 -20.35 -20.08
CA PHE A 122 -3.32 -20.67 -19.89
C PHE A 122 -3.06 -21.63 -18.73
N TYR A 123 -4.07 -22.41 -18.30
CA TYR A 123 -3.95 -23.32 -17.15
C TYR A 123 -2.77 -24.28 -17.31
N TYR A 124 -2.42 -24.70 -18.53
CA TYR A 124 -1.28 -25.57 -18.82
C TYR A 124 0.10 -24.96 -18.49
N LEU A 125 0.18 -23.66 -18.20
CA LEU A 125 1.40 -22.99 -17.76
C LEU A 125 1.60 -23.08 -16.23
N ILE A 126 0.59 -23.52 -15.50
CA ILE A 126 0.58 -23.61 -14.04
C ILE A 126 0.01 -24.96 -13.59
N ASP A 127 0.32 -25.38 -12.36
CA ASP A 127 -0.14 -26.67 -11.83
C ASP A 127 -1.53 -26.52 -11.18
N ILE A 128 -2.55 -26.26 -11.99
CA ILE A 128 -3.94 -26.19 -11.55
C ILE A 128 -4.88 -26.90 -12.53
N ASP A 129 -5.86 -27.60 -11.98
CA ASP A 129 -6.98 -28.12 -12.76
C ASP A 129 -7.85 -26.94 -13.23
N PRO A 130 -8.17 -26.81 -14.53
CA PRO A 130 -9.07 -25.76 -15.02
C PRO A 130 -10.50 -25.87 -14.48
N VAL A 131 -10.88 -27.01 -13.90
CA VAL A 131 -12.16 -27.28 -13.25
C VAL A 131 -12.01 -27.11 -11.75
N PHE A 132 -12.28 -25.90 -11.26
CA PHE A 132 -12.34 -25.59 -9.84
C PHE A 132 -13.65 -24.91 -9.46
N ARG A 133 -14.00 -24.99 -8.17
CA ARG A 133 -15.10 -24.25 -7.56
C ARG A 133 -14.56 -23.04 -6.81
N MET A 134 -15.29 -21.92 -6.85
CA MET A 134 -14.98 -20.78 -5.99
C MET A 134 -15.29 -21.09 -4.53
N LEU A 135 -14.33 -20.87 -3.65
CA LEU A 135 -14.48 -20.93 -2.20
C LEU A 135 -15.01 -19.57 -1.72
N THR A 136 -16.34 -19.42 -1.73
CA THR A 136 -17.02 -18.17 -1.33
C THR A 136 -17.70 -18.25 0.02
N ASP A 137 -17.86 -19.45 0.58
CA ASP A 137 -18.47 -19.65 1.89
C ASP A 137 -17.42 -19.38 2.99
N GLU A 138 -17.66 -18.35 3.79
CA GLU A 138 -16.74 -17.94 4.86
C GLU A 138 -16.59 -19.03 5.94
N THR A 139 -17.66 -19.76 6.24
CA THR A 139 -17.62 -20.83 7.24
C THR A 139 -16.79 -22.00 6.73
N GLU A 140 -16.98 -22.39 5.47
CA GLU A 140 -16.14 -23.41 4.81
C GLU A 140 -14.66 -22.99 4.82
N THR A 141 -14.38 -21.72 4.56
CA THR A 141 -13.03 -21.16 4.56
C THR A 141 -12.39 -21.22 5.95
N ILE A 142 -13.11 -20.78 6.98
CA ILE A 142 -12.62 -20.75 8.37
C ILE A 142 -12.35 -22.18 8.85
N LEU A 143 -13.29 -23.10 8.69
CA LEU A 143 -13.12 -24.50 9.10
C LEU A 143 -11.91 -25.14 8.40
N MET A 144 -11.73 -24.87 7.10
CA MET A 144 -10.57 -25.40 6.38
C MET A 144 -9.24 -24.83 6.88
N LYS A 145 -9.20 -23.55 7.27
CA LYS A 145 -8.00 -22.94 7.87
C LYS A 145 -7.71 -23.54 9.24
N GLU A 146 -8.72 -23.69 10.08
CA GLU A 146 -8.60 -24.30 11.41
C GLU A 146 -8.07 -25.74 11.31
N ASP A 147 -8.66 -26.57 10.45
CA ASP A 147 -8.20 -27.95 10.22
C ASP A 147 -6.72 -28.00 9.83
N VAL A 148 -6.30 -27.18 8.86
CA VAL A 148 -4.91 -27.13 8.39
C VAL A 148 -3.97 -26.61 9.48
N TRP A 149 -4.41 -25.62 10.24
CA TRP A 149 -3.62 -25.04 11.31
C TRP A 149 -3.42 -26.02 12.46
N ASP A 150 -4.46 -26.75 12.85
CA ASP A 150 -4.38 -27.76 13.91
C ASP A 150 -3.39 -28.86 13.53
N GLU A 151 -3.48 -29.41 12.32
CA GLU A 151 -2.53 -30.42 11.82
C GLU A 151 -1.08 -29.88 11.82
N LEU A 152 -0.87 -28.64 11.34
CA LEU A 152 0.44 -28.02 11.31
C LEU A 152 0.98 -27.76 12.72
N ARG A 153 0.15 -27.27 13.63
CA ARG A 153 0.52 -26.96 15.01
C ARG A 153 0.93 -28.21 15.76
N GLU A 154 0.19 -29.32 15.60
CA GLU A 154 0.55 -30.62 16.16
C GLU A 154 1.90 -31.11 15.62
N ALA A 155 2.15 -30.95 14.32
CA ALA A 155 3.44 -31.28 13.72
C ALA A 155 4.58 -30.42 14.30
N CYS A 156 4.39 -29.10 14.43
CA CYS A 156 5.38 -28.20 15.01
C CYS A 156 5.72 -28.57 16.48
N TYR A 157 4.72 -28.92 17.29
CA TYR A 157 4.97 -29.40 18.66
C TYR A 157 5.74 -30.73 18.70
N SER A 158 5.48 -31.61 17.72
CA SER A 158 6.16 -32.90 17.61
C SER A 158 7.63 -32.78 17.15
N GLU A 159 8.00 -31.67 16.51
CA GLU A 159 9.39 -31.39 16.09
C GLU A 159 10.30 -30.95 17.26
N GLU A 160 9.72 -30.64 18.42
CA GLU A 160 10.42 -30.21 19.63
C GLU A 160 11.43 -29.06 19.42
N ARG A 161 11.14 -28.14 18.50
CA ARG A 161 12.00 -26.97 18.23
C ARG A 161 11.83 -25.89 19.29
N GLU A 162 12.93 -25.47 19.88
CA GLU A 162 12.97 -24.43 20.92
C GLU A 162 12.38 -23.11 20.42
N GLU A 163 12.64 -22.75 19.16
CA GLU A 163 12.15 -21.52 18.54
C GLU A 163 10.62 -21.47 18.49
N PHE A 164 9.97 -22.60 18.20
CA PHE A 164 8.51 -22.71 18.16
C PHE A 164 7.91 -22.59 19.56
N PHE A 165 8.52 -23.23 20.57
CA PHE A 165 8.08 -23.08 21.97
C PHE A 165 8.20 -21.63 22.45
N GLN A 166 9.30 -20.94 22.10
CA GLN A 166 9.47 -19.53 22.41
C GLN A 166 8.41 -18.67 21.73
N LEU A 167 8.09 -18.95 20.46
CA LEU A 167 7.01 -18.28 19.75
C LEU A 167 5.67 -18.45 20.46
N THR A 168 5.28 -19.68 20.77
CA THR A 168 4.04 -19.98 21.50
C THR A 168 4.00 -19.26 22.84
N MET A 169 5.06 -19.33 23.66
CA MET A 169 5.07 -18.66 24.97
C MET A 169 4.92 -17.13 24.88
N ASN A 170 5.35 -16.50 23.79
CA ASN A 170 5.26 -15.05 23.62
C ASN A 170 3.88 -14.58 23.14
N PHE A 171 3.11 -15.45 22.48
CA PHE A 171 1.85 -15.08 21.82
C PHE A 171 0.62 -15.87 22.31
N SER A 172 0.81 -16.89 23.14
CA SER A 172 -0.25 -17.62 23.84
C SER A 172 -0.45 -17.10 25.26
N ASN A 173 -1.60 -17.42 25.86
CA ASN A 173 -1.85 -17.18 27.28
C ASN A 173 -1.91 -18.50 28.06
N ASP A 174 -1.93 -18.44 29.39
CA ASP A 174 -1.94 -19.62 30.29
C ASP A 174 -3.06 -20.64 30.02
N ARG A 175 -4.08 -20.29 29.22
CA ARG A 175 -5.30 -21.09 29.03
C ARG A 175 -5.57 -21.48 27.58
N SER A 176 -4.86 -20.90 26.60
CA SER A 176 -5.15 -21.09 25.18
C SER A 176 -4.00 -20.60 24.28
N ASP A 177 -3.82 -21.31 23.17
CA ASP A 177 -2.91 -20.91 22.08
C ASP A 177 -3.57 -20.02 21.03
N ASP A 178 -4.77 -19.52 21.30
CA ASP A 178 -5.58 -18.76 20.34
C ASP A 178 -4.88 -17.47 19.88
N GLY A 179 -4.02 -16.88 20.71
CA GLY A 179 -3.25 -15.71 20.33
C GLY A 179 -2.26 -15.98 19.20
N LEU A 180 -1.58 -17.14 19.21
CA LEU A 180 -0.70 -17.56 18.11
C LEU A 180 -1.51 -17.88 16.85
N THR A 181 -2.65 -18.57 16.98
CA THR A 181 -3.56 -18.86 15.85
C THR A 181 -3.99 -17.56 15.16
N ASN A 182 -4.49 -16.60 15.93
CA ASN A 182 -4.95 -15.31 15.40
C ASN A 182 -3.81 -14.54 14.72
N LEU A 183 -2.59 -14.60 15.29
CA LEU A 183 -1.42 -13.97 14.70
C LEU A 183 -1.04 -14.60 13.35
N VAL A 184 -0.99 -15.93 13.26
CA VAL A 184 -0.68 -16.63 12.01
C VAL A 184 -1.73 -16.35 10.94
N PHE A 185 -3.02 -16.39 11.30
CA PHE A 185 -4.10 -16.08 10.36
C PHE A 185 -4.06 -14.62 9.89
N SER A 186 -3.83 -13.69 10.81
CA SER A 186 -3.71 -12.27 10.45
C SER A 186 -2.52 -12.05 9.53
N LEU A 187 -1.35 -12.61 9.87
CA LEU A 187 -0.15 -12.48 9.07
C LEU A 187 -0.29 -13.14 7.69
N TYR A 188 -0.99 -14.27 7.60
CA TYR A 188 -1.38 -14.90 6.33
C TYR A 188 -2.23 -13.97 5.45
N GLU A 189 -3.28 -13.35 6.02
CA GLU A 189 -4.15 -12.42 5.29
C GLU A 189 -3.40 -11.16 4.82
N PHE A 190 -2.48 -10.64 5.64
CA PHE A 190 -1.62 -9.52 5.21
C PHE A 190 -0.62 -9.94 4.12
N ALA A 191 0.01 -11.11 4.26
CA ALA A 191 1.00 -11.60 3.31
C ALA A 191 0.39 -11.81 1.92
N ARG A 192 -0.80 -12.43 1.84
CA ARG A 192 -1.44 -12.76 0.57
C ARG A 192 -1.91 -11.53 -0.23
N ALA A 193 -2.07 -10.37 0.41
CA ALA A 193 -2.38 -9.11 -0.27
C ALA A 193 -1.17 -8.52 -1.05
N ASN A 194 0.03 -9.09 -0.89
CA ASN A 194 1.23 -8.68 -1.59
C ASN A 194 1.49 -9.57 -2.82
N PRO A 195 2.05 -9.05 -3.93
CA PRO A 195 2.29 -9.84 -5.16
C PRO A 195 3.16 -11.09 -4.98
N ASP A 196 4.09 -11.07 -4.03
CA ASP A 196 4.88 -12.23 -3.60
C ASP A 196 4.79 -12.39 -2.08
N PRO A 197 3.79 -13.14 -1.58
CA PRO A 197 3.52 -13.25 -0.15
C PRO A 197 4.69 -13.84 0.65
N LYS A 198 5.40 -14.83 0.09
CA LYS A 198 6.50 -15.51 0.81
C LYS A 198 7.72 -14.61 0.89
N ARG A 199 8.08 -13.94 -0.20
CA ARG A 199 9.17 -12.95 -0.19
C ARG A 199 8.85 -11.79 0.74
N TRP A 200 7.60 -11.33 0.78
CA TRP A 200 7.17 -10.29 1.71
C TRP A 200 7.37 -10.73 3.18
N LEU A 201 7.00 -11.97 3.51
CA LEU A 201 7.27 -12.55 4.84
C LEU A 201 8.77 -12.60 5.15
N ASP A 202 9.60 -13.02 4.19
CA ASP A 202 11.06 -13.09 4.37
C ASP A 202 11.66 -11.70 4.66
N GLN A 203 11.14 -10.65 4.02
CA GLN A 203 11.57 -9.27 4.22
C GLN A 203 11.20 -8.69 5.60
N LEU A 204 10.22 -9.26 6.32
CA LEU A 204 9.90 -8.80 7.67
C LEU A 204 11.08 -8.98 8.63
N VAL A 205 11.87 -10.04 8.42
CA VAL A 205 13.05 -10.36 9.24
C VAL A 205 14.16 -9.32 9.06
N ASP A 206 14.24 -8.67 7.89
CA ASP A 206 15.30 -7.70 7.57
C ASP A 206 15.27 -6.49 8.54
N ASN A 207 14.09 -6.09 9.02
CA ASN A 207 13.95 -5.01 10.01
C ASN A 207 14.56 -5.35 11.39
N TYR A 208 14.85 -6.62 11.65
CA TYR A 208 15.41 -7.10 12.91
C TYR A 208 16.91 -7.43 12.80
N ARG A 209 17.49 -7.34 11.60
CA ARG A 209 18.94 -7.52 11.37
C ARG A 209 19.69 -6.25 11.79
N LEU A 210 20.37 -6.35 12.92
CA LEU A 210 21.11 -5.26 13.56
C LEU A 210 22.61 -5.56 13.66
N ASP A 211 23.20 -6.07 12.57
CA ASP A 211 24.62 -6.50 12.56
C ASP A 211 25.56 -5.33 12.90
N ASP A 212 25.30 -4.15 12.33
CA ASP A 212 26.07 -2.91 12.56
C ASP A 212 25.41 -1.95 13.57
N GLY A 213 24.52 -2.48 14.41
CA GLY A 213 23.78 -1.72 15.42
C GLY A 213 22.52 -1.01 14.90
N LEU A 214 21.71 -0.48 15.82
CA LEU A 214 20.42 0.13 15.49
C LEU A 214 20.56 1.31 14.50
N ALA A 215 21.56 2.16 14.68
CA ALA A 215 21.76 3.37 13.86
C ALA A 215 21.91 3.09 12.37
N HIS A 216 22.48 1.94 12.00
CA HIS A 216 22.72 1.59 10.60
C HIS A 216 21.69 0.61 10.03
N SER A 217 20.74 0.18 10.87
CA SER A 217 19.71 -0.77 10.45
C SER A 217 18.69 -0.15 9.50
N PRO A 218 18.09 -0.94 8.58
CA PRO A 218 16.99 -0.49 7.74
C PRO A 218 15.82 0.05 8.57
N LEU A 219 15.49 -0.60 9.68
CA LEU A 219 14.45 -0.15 10.62
C LEU A 219 14.68 1.29 11.06
N TYR A 220 15.91 1.64 11.45
CA TYR A 220 16.20 3.01 11.85
C TYR A 220 16.28 3.94 10.65
N GLN A 221 17.10 3.62 9.64
CA GLN A 221 17.40 4.54 8.55
C GLN A 221 16.18 4.86 7.66
N GLU A 222 15.34 3.87 7.38
CA GLU A 222 14.22 4.01 6.47
C GLU A 222 12.91 4.39 7.18
N GLN A 223 12.71 3.93 8.42
CA GLN A 223 11.44 4.12 9.13
C GLN A 223 11.53 5.13 10.27
N LEU A 224 12.47 4.98 11.21
CA LEU A 224 12.49 5.81 12.42
C LEU A 224 13.15 7.18 12.19
N ARG A 225 14.32 7.20 11.53
CA ARG A 225 15.15 8.38 11.34
C ARG A 225 14.40 9.53 10.64
N PRO A 226 13.64 9.33 9.54
CA PRO A 226 12.90 10.42 8.91
C PRO A 226 11.85 11.04 9.84
N LEU A 227 11.17 10.21 10.64
CA LEU A 227 10.18 10.67 11.62
C LEU A 227 10.85 11.46 12.74
N LEU A 228 11.94 10.94 13.30
CA LEU A 228 12.72 11.58 14.36
C LEU A 228 13.31 12.92 13.92
N LEU A 229 13.89 12.97 12.72
CA LEU A 229 14.45 14.21 12.16
C LEU A 229 13.37 15.24 11.90
N THR A 230 12.20 14.84 11.40
CA THR A 230 11.08 15.76 11.17
C THR A 230 10.58 16.35 12.48
N ASP A 231 10.30 15.51 13.48
CA ASP A 231 9.81 15.95 14.80
C ASP A 231 10.85 16.83 15.53
N MET A 232 12.14 16.50 15.43
CA MET A 232 13.22 17.31 16.02
C MET A 232 13.45 18.61 15.28
N ALA A 233 13.40 18.63 13.94
CA ALA A 233 13.50 19.85 13.15
C ALA A 233 12.37 20.83 13.49
N GLN A 234 11.13 20.32 13.64
CA GLN A 234 10.01 21.12 14.13
C GLN A 234 10.30 21.70 15.52
N SER A 235 10.85 20.90 16.43
CA SER A 235 11.21 21.36 17.78
C SER A 235 12.28 22.47 17.74
N VAL A 236 13.31 22.32 16.90
CA VAL A 236 14.34 23.35 16.66
C VAL A 236 13.73 24.65 16.14
N GLN A 237 12.83 24.57 15.15
CA GLN A 237 12.14 25.73 14.58
C GLN A 237 11.29 26.47 15.63
N LEU A 238 10.56 25.74 16.48
CA LEU A 238 9.81 26.34 17.59
C LEU A 238 10.76 27.10 18.54
N TYR A 239 11.94 26.55 18.82
CA TYR A 239 12.95 27.24 19.63
C TYR A 239 13.57 28.47 18.95
N GLU A 240 13.72 28.46 17.62
CA GLU A 240 14.13 29.65 16.85
C GLU A 240 13.13 30.79 16.98
N GLU A 241 11.84 30.47 16.83
CA GLU A 241 10.75 31.43 16.98
C GLU A 241 10.68 31.99 18.41
N MET A 242 10.79 31.12 19.42
CA MET A 242 10.84 31.53 20.82
C MET A 242 11.99 32.50 21.13
N VAL A 243 13.19 32.23 20.60
CA VAL A 243 14.35 33.12 20.78
C VAL A 243 14.09 34.47 20.14
N GLY A 244 13.52 34.51 18.92
CA GLY A 244 13.15 35.76 18.26
C GLY A 244 12.10 36.56 19.02
N LEU A 245 11.09 35.89 19.59
CA LEU A 245 10.08 36.52 20.43
C LEU A 245 10.65 37.05 21.76
N ALA A 246 11.65 36.37 22.34
CA ALA A 246 12.21 36.73 23.64
C ALA A 246 13.32 37.81 23.59
N GLN A 247 13.69 38.34 22.41
CA GLN A 247 14.69 39.41 22.26
C GLN A 247 14.23 40.80 22.77
N GLU A 248 12.96 40.95 23.14
CA GLU A 248 12.40 42.21 23.63
C GLU A 248 12.91 42.58 25.03
N GLU A 249 13.13 43.88 25.28
CA GLU A 249 13.59 44.38 26.58
C GLU A 249 12.63 43.99 27.72
N GLY A 250 13.17 43.41 28.79
CA GLY A 250 12.40 42.88 29.93
C GLY A 250 12.06 41.39 29.86
N LEU A 251 12.51 40.67 28.82
CA LEU A 251 12.40 39.21 28.69
C LEU A 251 13.74 38.47 28.84
N GLU A 252 14.79 39.11 29.36
CA GLU A 252 16.17 38.60 29.35
C GLU A 252 16.30 37.23 30.03
N LYS A 253 15.60 37.03 31.15
CA LYS A 253 15.58 35.76 31.87
C LYS A 253 14.93 34.63 31.06
N MET A 254 13.88 34.96 30.31
CA MET A 254 13.19 34.02 29.42
C MET A 254 14.08 33.68 28.24
N LEU A 255 14.68 34.70 27.61
CA LEU A 255 15.63 34.54 26.52
C LEU A 255 16.78 33.60 26.90
N GLU A 256 17.39 33.82 28.07
CA GLU A 256 18.44 32.94 28.61
C GLU A 256 17.95 31.49 28.76
N GLN A 257 16.72 31.28 29.25
CA GLN A 257 16.15 29.95 29.40
C GLN A 257 15.91 29.26 28.06
N VAL A 258 15.21 29.92 27.13
CA VAL A 258 14.88 29.31 25.83
C VAL A 258 16.11 29.16 24.93
N ALA A 259 17.11 30.04 25.04
CA ALA A 259 18.37 29.91 24.32
C ALA A 259 19.19 28.72 24.83
N GLY A 260 19.27 28.52 26.14
CA GLY A 260 19.96 27.36 26.71
C GLY A 260 19.28 26.04 26.38
N GLU A 261 17.94 26.00 26.41
CA GLU A 261 17.17 24.83 25.95
C GLU A 261 17.34 24.60 24.44
N LYS A 262 17.29 25.66 23.61
CA LYS A 262 17.53 25.58 22.17
C LYS A 262 18.87 24.93 21.87
N GLU A 263 19.94 25.31 22.57
CA GLU A 263 21.27 24.75 22.34
C GLU A 263 21.29 23.23 22.62
N GLN A 264 20.63 22.77 23.68
CA GLN A 264 20.52 21.35 23.98
C GLN A 264 19.70 20.60 22.93
N VAL A 265 18.56 21.17 22.51
CA VAL A 265 17.70 20.57 21.47
C VAL A 265 18.41 20.51 20.12
N GLN A 266 19.17 21.56 19.76
CA GLN A 266 19.99 21.59 18.56
C GLN A 266 21.06 20.49 18.61
N ARG A 267 21.77 20.32 19.73
CA ARG A 267 22.77 19.25 19.88
C ARG A 267 22.17 17.86 19.69
N ILE A 268 20.98 17.60 20.24
CA ILE A 268 20.27 16.31 20.04
C ILE A 268 19.95 16.11 18.56
N TYR A 269 19.44 17.15 17.90
CA TYR A 269 19.13 17.10 16.47
C TYR A 269 20.38 16.84 15.61
N ASP A 270 21.50 17.51 15.92
CA ASP A 270 22.76 17.33 15.21
C ASP A 270 23.33 15.91 15.39
N HIS A 271 23.21 15.33 16.59
CA HIS A 271 23.58 13.92 16.83
C HIS A 271 22.72 12.95 16.02
N LEU A 272 21.40 13.19 15.92
CA LEU A 272 20.51 12.37 15.07
C LEU A 272 20.85 12.50 13.59
N LEU A 273 21.22 13.69 13.12
CA LEU A 273 21.67 13.90 11.74
C LEU A 273 22.96 13.12 11.43
N GLN A 274 23.84 12.98 12.42
CA GLN A 274 25.13 12.29 12.32
C GLN A 274 25.05 10.80 12.70
N ASP A 275 23.84 10.26 12.91
CA ASP A 275 23.59 8.88 13.34
C ASP A 275 24.27 8.48 14.67
N GLN A 276 24.54 9.48 15.51
CA GLN A 276 25.09 9.36 16.87
C GLN A 276 23.97 9.11 17.90
N LEU A 277 23.34 7.95 17.78
CA LEU A 277 22.18 7.55 18.59
C LEU A 277 22.44 7.54 20.12
N PRO A 278 23.57 7.01 20.63
CA PRO A 278 23.85 7.02 22.06
C PRO A 278 23.94 8.44 22.64
N GLU A 279 24.55 9.37 21.91
CA GLU A 279 24.68 10.77 22.29
C GLU A 279 23.35 11.51 22.19
N ALA A 280 22.54 11.24 21.15
CA ALA A 280 21.18 11.76 21.03
C ALA A 280 20.29 11.28 22.19
N TYR A 281 20.35 9.99 22.52
CA TYR A 281 19.64 9.39 23.64
C TYR A 281 20.03 10.03 24.99
N THR A 282 21.33 10.14 25.24
CA THR A 282 21.86 10.80 26.45
C THR A 282 21.37 12.25 26.54
N GLY A 283 21.34 12.96 25.42
CA GLY A 283 20.79 14.31 25.35
C GLY A 283 19.30 14.35 25.70
N LEU A 284 18.50 13.41 25.21
CA LEU A 284 17.07 13.30 25.53
C LEU A 284 16.81 12.99 27.01
N GLU A 285 17.60 12.11 27.63
CA GLU A 285 17.46 11.78 29.06
C GLU A 285 17.87 12.94 29.98
N THR A 286 18.91 13.67 29.60
CA THR A 286 19.47 14.76 30.41
C THR A 286 18.73 16.09 30.23
N LEU A 287 17.96 16.25 29.14
CA LEU A 287 17.16 17.44 28.88
C LEU A 287 16.05 17.60 29.93
N THR A 288 16.18 18.63 30.75
CA THR A 288 15.21 18.93 31.81
C THR A 288 14.51 20.26 31.57
N PHE A 289 13.18 20.25 31.64
CA PHE A 289 12.36 21.44 31.45
C PHE A 289 12.05 22.09 32.80
N THR A 290 12.83 23.11 33.15
CA THR A 290 12.63 23.90 34.37
C THR A 290 11.34 24.73 34.32
N THR A 291 10.93 25.28 35.47
CA THR A 291 9.77 26.20 35.56
C THR A 291 9.96 27.38 34.60
N PHE A 292 8.94 27.68 33.80
CA PHE A 292 9.00 28.75 32.81
C PHE A 292 9.11 30.14 33.46
N LYS A 293 10.10 30.93 33.04
CA LYS A 293 10.37 32.27 33.57
C LYS A 293 9.47 33.34 32.88
N SER A 294 8.18 33.35 33.24
CA SER A 294 7.20 34.31 32.71
C SER A 294 7.51 35.76 33.08
N SER A 295 7.16 36.71 32.20
CA SER A 295 7.18 38.14 32.53
C SER A 295 5.98 38.56 33.39
N ARG A 296 6.19 39.54 34.28
CA ARG A 296 5.14 40.15 35.11
C ARG A 296 4.66 41.51 34.59
N LYS A 297 5.33 42.06 33.57
CA LYS A 297 4.95 43.34 32.96
C LYS A 297 3.69 43.15 32.10
N ALA A 298 2.74 44.07 32.19
CA ALA A 298 1.45 43.95 31.51
C ALA A 298 1.60 43.97 29.99
N GLU A 299 2.49 44.84 29.48
CA GLU A 299 2.80 45.00 28.06
C GLU A 299 3.48 43.77 27.43
N LEU A 300 4.17 42.94 28.23
CA LEU A 300 4.89 41.74 27.75
C LEU A 300 4.12 40.44 27.99
N LYS A 301 2.92 40.50 28.57
CA LYS A 301 2.19 39.31 29.03
C LYS A 301 1.73 38.41 27.89
N GLU A 302 1.28 39.01 26.78
CA GLU A 302 0.82 38.29 25.58
C GLU A 302 1.97 37.52 24.93
N ARG A 303 3.07 38.22 24.65
CA ARG A 303 4.30 37.62 24.09
C ARG A 303 4.91 36.56 25.01
N SER A 304 4.90 36.81 26.32
CA SER A 304 5.31 35.80 27.31
C SER A 304 4.42 34.55 27.30
N ALA A 305 3.14 34.67 26.98
CA ALA A 305 2.23 33.54 26.85
C ALA A 305 2.44 32.78 25.53
N GLU A 306 2.75 33.51 24.45
CA GLU A 306 3.10 32.93 23.15
C GLU A 306 4.37 32.07 23.22
N VAL A 307 5.45 32.61 23.79
CA VAL A 307 6.70 31.85 24.02
C VAL A 307 6.44 30.60 24.88
N LYS A 308 5.59 30.73 25.91
CA LYS A 308 5.21 29.58 26.74
C LYS A 308 4.50 28.51 25.92
N ASN A 309 3.57 28.90 25.06
CA ASN A 309 2.82 27.96 24.22
C ASN A 309 3.75 27.21 23.27
N LEU A 310 4.63 27.91 22.56
CA LEU A 310 5.64 27.29 21.70
C LEU A 310 6.55 26.33 22.48
N ARG A 311 6.97 26.70 23.70
CA ARG A 311 7.77 25.83 24.58
C ARG A 311 7.02 24.57 24.97
N ASP A 312 5.74 24.70 25.33
CA ASP A 312 4.90 23.56 25.71
C ASP A 312 4.67 22.62 24.51
N GLN A 313 4.60 23.15 23.29
CA GLN A 313 4.54 22.34 22.05
C GLN A 313 5.86 21.60 21.80
N ALA A 314 7.00 22.29 21.79
CA ALA A 314 8.31 21.67 21.59
C ALA A 314 8.59 20.59 22.65
N LYS A 315 8.29 20.89 23.92
CA LYS A 315 8.39 19.94 25.03
C LYS A 315 7.56 18.68 24.79
N LYS A 316 6.32 18.80 24.31
CA LYS A 316 5.47 17.63 24.01
C LYS A 316 6.07 16.76 22.92
N ILE A 317 6.62 17.36 21.86
CA ILE A 317 7.26 16.64 20.76
C ILE A 317 8.47 15.86 21.29
N ILE A 318 9.39 16.54 22.01
CA ILE A 318 10.61 15.91 22.53
C ILE A 318 10.28 14.81 23.54
N GLN A 319 9.29 15.02 24.42
CA GLN A 319 8.85 13.99 25.36
C GLN A 319 8.19 12.80 24.67
N LYS A 320 7.46 13.02 23.57
CA LYS A 320 6.90 11.95 22.75
C LYS A 320 8.02 11.13 22.13
N ILE A 321 9.06 11.78 21.58
CA ILE A 321 10.21 11.08 21.00
C ILE A 321 10.85 10.14 22.02
N GLY A 322 11.21 10.67 23.18
CA GLY A 322 11.84 9.89 24.25
C GLY A 322 10.96 8.72 24.71
N LYS A 323 9.65 8.94 24.91
CA LYS A 323 8.76 7.89 25.43
C LYS A 323 8.38 6.83 24.39
N THR A 324 8.19 7.22 23.14
CA THR A 324 7.67 6.34 22.09
C THR A 324 8.79 5.56 21.42
N TYR A 325 9.90 6.21 21.08
CA TYR A 325 10.98 5.58 20.30
C TYR A 325 12.15 5.14 21.17
N PHE A 326 12.38 5.82 22.29
CA PHE A 326 13.52 5.56 23.18
C PHE A 326 13.12 5.31 24.65
N PRO A 327 12.16 4.41 24.94
CA PRO A 327 11.81 4.07 26.33
C PRO A 327 12.94 3.34 27.08
N ILE A 328 13.94 2.86 26.33
CA ILE A 328 15.16 2.20 26.80
C ILE A 328 16.34 2.67 25.94
N SER A 329 17.56 2.43 26.41
CA SER A 329 18.79 2.78 25.68
C SER A 329 18.88 2.08 24.30
N PRO A 330 19.57 2.68 23.31
CA PRO A 330 19.79 2.06 22.00
C PRO A 330 20.44 0.67 22.08
N GLU A 331 21.32 0.42 23.05
CA GLU A 331 21.97 -0.86 23.29
C GLU A 331 20.97 -1.92 23.77
N GLN A 332 20.12 -1.55 24.74
CA GLN A 332 19.06 -2.44 25.23
C GLN A 332 18.00 -2.71 24.15
N LEU A 333 17.67 -1.71 23.35
CA LEU A 333 16.76 -1.87 22.20
C LEU A 333 17.38 -2.84 21.19
N THR A 334 18.67 -2.70 20.88
CA THR A 334 19.40 -3.62 20.00
C THR A 334 19.36 -5.06 20.52
N GLU A 335 19.63 -5.29 21.81
CA GLU A 335 19.58 -6.63 22.41
C GLU A 335 18.17 -7.24 22.32
N ARG A 336 17.12 -6.45 22.63
CA ARG A 336 15.73 -6.91 22.55
C ARG A 336 15.30 -7.21 21.12
N THR A 337 15.68 -6.36 20.16
CA THR A 337 15.38 -6.59 18.75
C THR A 337 16.05 -7.86 18.23
N LYS A 338 17.29 -8.17 18.66
CA LYS A 338 17.94 -9.44 18.32
C LYS A 338 17.18 -10.67 18.84
N LYS A 339 16.61 -10.60 20.05
CA LYS A 339 15.75 -11.68 20.57
C LYS A 339 14.43 -11.77 19.81
N ALA A 340 13.84 -10.63 19.45
CA ALA A 340 12.64 -10.58 18.63
C ALA A 340 12.87 -11.12 17.22
N ALA A 341 14.08 -10.97 16.66
CA ALA A 341 14.44 -11.50 15.33
C ALA A 341 14.16 -13.00 15.20
N VAL A 342 14.54 -13.78 16.21
CA VAL A 342 14.33 -15.24 16.25
C VAL A 342 12.83 -15.58 16.23
N LEU A 343 12.02 -14.83 16.99
CA LEU A 343 10.57 -15.02 17.03
C LEU A 343 9.92 -14.66 15.69
N VAL A 344 10.35 -13.57 15.05
CA VAL A 344 9.83 -13.13 13.75
C VAL A 344 10.24 -14.11 12.65
N GLU A 345 11.46 -14.61 12.67
CA GLU A 345 11.93 -15.64 11.74
C GLU A 345 11.08 -16.92 11.87
N GLU A 346 10.84 -17.41 13.09
CA GLU A 346 10.02 -18.59 13.28
C GLU A 346 8.53 -18.33 12.93
N LEU A 347 7.99 -17.15 13.24
CA LEU A 347 6.63 -16.77 12.85
C LEU A 347 6.45 -16.75 11.33
N THR A 348 7.42 -16.20 10.60
CA THR A 348 7.39 -16.19 9.12
C THR A 348 7.50 -17.61 8.57
N ASN A 349 8.35 -18.46 9.16
CA ASN A 349 8.48 -19.87 8.80
C ASN A 349 7.18 -20.65 8.99
N VAL A 350 6.57 -20.54 10.18
CA VAL A 350 5.28 -21.18 10.51
C VAL A 350 4.17 -20.69 9.58
N THR A 351 4.10 -19.38 9.32
CA THR A 351 3.11 -18.81 8.39
C THR A 351 3.32 -19.32 6.96
N LYS A 352 4.56 -19.43 6.48
CA LYS A 352 4.86 -20.02 5.16
C LYS A 352 4.44 -21.49 5.08
N ARG A 353 4.66 -22.28 6.13
CA ARG A 353 4.20 -23.68 6.21
C ARG A 353 2.67 -23.76 6.19
N PHE A 354 1.99 -22.86 6.92
CA PHE A 354 0.53 -22.75 6.91
C PHE A 354 0.00 -22.41 5.51
N MET A 355 0.61 -21.44 4.83
CA MET A 355 0.27 -21.09 3.44
C MET A 355 0.36 -22.28 2.50
N ASP A 356 1.43 -23.08 2.62
CA ASP A 356 1.64 -24.26 1.79
C ASP A 356 0.60 -25.35 2.08
N GLY A 357 0.34 -25.64 3.36
CA GLY A 357 -0.68 -26.59 3.79
C GLY A 357 -2.08 -26.18 3.34
N PHE A 358 -2.43 -24.90 3.48
CA PHE A 358 -3.75 -24.40 3.08
C PHE A 358 -3.92 -24.41 1.56
N SER A 359 -2.88 -24.03 0.83
CA SER A 359 -2.87 -24.12 -0.64
C SER A 359 -3.01 -25.57 -1.13
N GLN A 360 -2.37 -26.52 -0.44
CA GLN A 360 -2.51 -27.94 -0.73
C GLN A 360 -3.95 -28.43 -0.46
N ARG A 361 -4.52 -28.10 0.70
CA ARG A 361 -5.89 -28.48 1.06
C ARG A 361 -6.91 -27.94 0.06
N LYS A 362 -6.72 -26.70 -0.43
CA LYS A 362 -7.54 -26.11 -1.50
C LYS A 362 -7.43 -26.88 -2.81
N ARG A 363 -6.21 -27.27 -3.22
CA ARG A 363 -5.99 -28.11 -4.42
C ARG A 363 -6.68 -29.48 -4.30
N GLU A 364 -6.55 -30.15 -3.16
CA GLU A 364 -7.19 -31.45 -2.91
C GLU A 364 -8.72 -31.39 -3.00
N LYS A 365 -9.31 -30.28 -2.55
CA LYS A 365 -10.76 -30.02 -2.64
C LYS A 365 -11.20 -29.43 -4.00
N GLY A 366 -10.27 -29.13 -4.91
CA GLY A 366 -10.57 -28.51 -6.19
C GLY A 366 -11.20 -27.12 -6.05
N VAL A 367 -10.78 -26.34 -5.06
CA VAL A 367 -11.32 -25.00 -4.78
C VAL A 367 -10.26 -23.91 -4.90
N VAL A 368 -10.71 -22.71 -5.25
CA VAL A 368 -9.88 -21.49 -5.26
C VAL A 368 -10.68 -20.31 -4.71
N ASP A 369 -10.01 -19.35 -4.09
CA ASP A 369 -10.60 -18.08 -3.69
C ASP A 369 -10.17 -16.94 -4.63
N PHE A 370 -10.68 -15.72 -4.40
CA PHE A 370 -10.39 -14.56 -5.26
C PHE A 370 -8.91 -14.17 -5.29
N ASN A 371 -8.23 -14.22 -4.15
CA ASN A 371 -6.80 -13.93 -4.05
C ASN A 371 -5.99 -14.98 -4.83
N ASP A 372 -6.38 -16.25 -4.80
CA ASP A 372 -5.74 -17.27 -5.63
C ASP A 372 -5.83 -16.93 -7.11
N LEU A 373 -6.98 -16.41 -7.58
CA LEU A 373 -7.13 -16.02 -8.99
C LEU A 373 -6.09 -14.97 -9.39
N GLU A 374 -5.85 -13.98 -8.55
CA GLU A 374 -4.87 -12.92 -8.78
C GLU A 374 -3.45 -13.49 -8.83
N HIS A 375 -3.07 -14.29 -7.83
CA HIS A 375 -1.74 -14.93 -7.76
C HIS A 375 -1.49 -15.90 -8.92
N LEU A 376 -2.48 -16.70 -9.29
CA LEU A 376 -2.37 -17.64 -10.42
C LEU A 376 -2.28 -16.90 -11.75
N ALA A 377 -3.09 -15.85 -11.95
CA ALA A 377 -3.01 -15.02 -13.15
C ALA A 377 -1.66 -14.30 -13.22
N LEU A 378 -1.15 -13.76 -12.11
CA LEU A 378 0.18 -13.15 -12.05
C LEU A 378 1.28 -14.15 -12.42
N ARG A 379 1.24 -15.36 -11.87
CA ARG A 379 2.17 -16.46 -12.21
C ARG A 379 2.12 -16.85 -13.69
N ILE A 380 0.94 -16.82 -14.31
CA ILE A 380 0.80 -17.05 -15.76
C ILE A 380 1.42 -15.91 -16.56
N LEU A 381 1.18 -14.66 -16.17
CA LEU A 381 1.56 -13.47 -16.92
C LEU A 381 3.03 -13.07 -16.73
N THR A 382 3.71 -13.65 -15.75
CA THR A 382 5.07 -13.26 -15.40
C THR A 382 6.01 -14.46 -15.33
N THR A 383 7.30 -14.19 -15.41
CA THR A 383 8.36 -15.11 -15.09
C THR A 383 9.22 -14.44 -14.04
N GLN A 384 9.34 -15.08 -12.89
CA GLN A 384 10.04 -14.50 -11.76
C GLN A 384 11.56 -14.64 -11.97
N THR A 385 12.27 -13.52 -11.88
CA THR A 385 13.72 -13.48 -11.64
C THR A 385 13.96 -12.96 -10.23
N GLU A 386 15.17 -13.15 -9.69
CA GLU A 386 15.52 -12.72 -8.32
C GLU A 386 15.22 -11.22 -8.07
N GLU A 387 15.33 -10.38 -9.10
CA GLU A 387 15.21 -8.92 -8.99
C GLU A 387 14.01 -8.31 -9.72
N SER A 388 13.33 -9.04 -10.62
CA SER A 388 12.26 -8.45 -11.43
C SER A 388 11.23 -9.45 -11.99
N TRP A 389 10.03 -8.94 -12.27
CA TRP A 389 8.99 -9.65 -12.99
C TRP A 389 9.19 -9.47 -14.50
N LEU A 390 9.56 -10.54 -15.20
CA LEU A 390 9.68 -10.52 -16.65
C LEU A 390 8.35 -10.94 -17.30
N PRO A 391 8.00 -10.41 -18.48
CA PRO A 391 6.78 -10.81 -19.18
C PRO A 391 6.88 -12.25 -19.69
N SER A 392 5.90 -13.08 -19.35
CA SER A 392 5.77 -14.44 -19.89
C SER A 392 5.32 -14.44 -21.37
N GLU A 393 5.29 -15.60 -22.01
CA GLU A 393 4.70 -15.75 -23.35
C GLU A 393 3.20 -15.38 -23.37
N ALA A 394 2.46 -15.67 -22.30
CA ALA A 394 1.06 -15.26 -22.17
C ALA A 394 0.95 -13.72 -22.12
N SER A 395 1.84 -13.04 -21.38
CA SER A 395 1.89 -11.58 -21.36
C SER A 395 2.23 -10.99 -22.73
N LYS A 396 3.17 -11.58 -23.47
CA LYS A 396 3.49 -11.14 -24.83
C LYS A 396 2.30 -11.28 -25.79
N LEU A 397 1.48 -12.33 -25.64
CA LEU A 397 0.25 -12.49 -26.41
C LEU A 397 -0.76 -11.38 -26.07
N TYR A 398 -1.00 -11.10 -24.79
CA TYR A 398 -1.92 -10.03 -24.40
C TYR A 398 -1.41 -8.64 -24.78
N ARG A 399 -0.10 -8.37 -24.73
CA ARG A 399 0.48 -7.11 -25.23
C ARG A 399 0.29 -6.90 -26.73
N LYS A 400 0.16 -7.98 -27.50
CA LYS A 400 -0.16 -7.91 -28.94
C LYS A 400 -1.67 -7.72 -29.17
N GLN A 401 -2.50 -8.28 -28.31
CA GLN A 401 -3.95 -8.20 -28.40
C GLN A 401 -4.48 -6.84 -27.92
N PHE A 402 -4.14 -6.46 -26.70
CA PHE A 402 -4.64 -5.25 -26.06
C PHE A 402 -3.80 -4.04 -26.46
N LYS A 403 -4.44 -3.11 -27.16
CA LYS A 403 -3.85 -1.82 -27.52
C LYS A 403 -4.01 -0.80 -26.40
N GLU A 404 -5.00 -1.01 -25.52
CA GLU A 404 -5.24 -0.14 -24.37
C GLU A 404 -5.94 -0.91 -23.24
N VAL A 405 -5.52 -0.61 -22.00
CA VAL A 405 -6.14 -1.10 -20.77
C VAL A 405 -6.76 0.10 -20.07
N MET A 406 -8.04 0.01 -19.76
CA MET A 406 -8.80 1.04 -19.06
C MET A 406 -9.30 0.46 -17.75
N VAL A 407 -9.15 1.24 -16.68
CA VAL A 407 -9.53 0.83 -15.34
C VAL A 407 -10.47 1.88 -14.78
N ASP A 408 -11.72 1.50 -14.56
CA ASP A 408 -12.67 2.33 -13.84
C ASP A 408 -12.54 2.07 -12.34
N GLU A 409 -12.80 3.10 -11.52
CA GLU A 409 -12.74 2.99 -10.06
C GLU A 409 -11.40 2.43 -9.53
N TYR A 410 -10.27 2.88 -10.12
CA TYR A 410 -8.92 2.40 -9.79
C TYR A 410 -8.62 2.35 -8.27
N GLN A 411 -9.17 3.28 -7.51
CA GLN A 411 -9.01 3.38 -6.05
C GLN A 411 -9.71 2.27 -5.26
N ASP A 412 -10.74 1.65 -5.84
CA ASP A 412 -11.63 0.69 -5.17
C ASP A 412 -11.21 -0.77 -5.46
N ILE A 413 -10.25 -1.00 -6.37
CA ILE A 413 -9.81 -2.35 -6.80
C ILE A 413 -9.11 -3.15 -5.70
N ASN A 414 -8.57 -2.47 -4.69
CA ASN A 414 -7.87 -3.10 -3.55
C ASN A 414 -8.70 -3.11 -2.25
N GLN A 415 -10.00 -2.81 -2.31
CA GLN A 415 -10.93 -3.04 -1.19
C GLN A 415 -11.50 -4.46 -1.27
#